data_AF-A0A357M4Z2-F1
#
_entry.id   AF-A0A357M4Z2-F1
#
_cell.length_a   1.000
_cell.length_b   1.000
_cell.length_c   1.000
_cell.angle_alpha   90.00
_cell.angle_beta   90.00
_cell.angle_gamma   90.00
#
_symmetry.space_group_name_H-M   'P 1'
#
loop_
_entity.id
_entity.type
_entity.pdbx_description
1 polymer ?
#
loop_
_entity_poly.entity_id
_entity_poly.type
_entity_poly.pdbx_seq_one_letter_code
_entity_poly.pdbx_strand_id
1 'polypeptide(L)'
;MAEKVATKYSVFNKALELNFPKGTIMKGFTSSGAAKYYPNTKLLFGIADPADGVVERKNDYGNIINVTGSDDRTEGGGGQLVIPQDLALRFTSTVSTNNFSRVSDIYWLSGGLGEDGVNIETNGVTPHFVDASGKTGYFTQYSQTRKIVPSQRGELTLTFNSSIVDEVGSTITVFRYTDAGKWENVGGVVDTKKHTITVPFDEFGYYTVMKLRRGFVDITNHPWGRNIMNGLYSKGFMTNLRADAFGADDLTTRGEFATLLVKSLSIPLNYDANKQTFFDIVPQAVSATWDFKHIETAARAGIVTGLSDGFFGPDQALTREQAAVMIARALKLKMSLNDNKLLATLSKSFVDTSNMDFYSRPAIEAVSKAKIMEGSAVTVTGQKKPVYNFNPKGKLTRAEAGKITVALLQKSTSIFPKNFN
;
A
#
# COMPACT_ATOMS: atom_id res chain seq x y z
N MET A 1 -31.63 19.55 2.09
CA MET A 1 -30.18 19.76 2.29
C MET A 1 -29.52 18.40 2.16
N ALA A 2 -28.50 18.24 1.31
CA ALA A 2 -27.73 17.00 1.26
C ALA A 2 -27.04 16.78 2.61
N GLU A 3 -27.04 15.53 3.11
CA GLU A 3 -26.35 15.20 4.36
C GLU A 3 -24.85 15.43 4.20
N LYS A 4 -24.24 16.10 5.18
CA LYS A 4 -22.78 16.24 5.26
C LYS A 4 -22.13 14.87 5.34
N VAL A 5 -20.88 14.77 4.87
CA VAL A 5 -20.06 13.56 5.06
C VAL A 5 -20.10 13.14 6.52
N ALA A 6 -20.63 11.95 6.78
CA ALA A 6 -20.70 11.38 8.10
C ALA A 6 -19.31 10.89 8.53
N THR A 7 -19.06 10.87 9.84
CA THR A 7 -17.81 10.31 10.38
C THR A 7 -17.77 8.78 10.32
N LYS A 8 -18.93 8.14 10.14
CA LYS A 8 -19.05 6.68 10.05
C LYS A 8 -20.18 6.29 9.10
N TYR A 9 -19.88 5.34 8.23
CA TYR A 9 -20.84 4.64 7.38
C TYR A 9 -20.76 3.15 7.71
N SER A 10 -21.91 2.49 7.83
CA SER A 10 -22.01 1.04 8.02
C SER A 10 -23.08 0.54 7.06
N VAL A 11 -22.67 -0.26 6.08
CA VAL A 11 -23.53 -0.71 4.98
C VAL A 11 -23.41 -2.21 4.80
N PHE A 12 -24.35 -2.80 4.07
CA PHE A 12 -24.38 -4.24 3.75
C PHE A 12 -24.29 -5.12 5.01
N ASN A 13 -25.12 -4.85 6.02
CA ASN A 13 -25.12 -5.57 7.29
C ASN A 13 -23.75 -5.59 8.01
N LYS A 14 -23.03 -4.46 7.98
CA LYS A 14 -21.68 -4.29 8.54
C LYS A 14 -20.58 -5.05 7.78
N ALA A 15 -20.86 -5.55 6.59
CA ALA A 15 -19.82 -6.14 5.74
C ALA A 15 -18.81 -5.08 5.26
N LEU A 16 -19.22 -3.82 5.23
CA LEU A 16 -18.37 -2.66 5.00
C LEU A 16 -18.63 -1.57 6.03
N GLU A 17 -17.57 -1.09 6.67
CA GLU A 17 -17.58 0.10 7.53
C GLU A 17 -16.52 1.09 7.06
N LEU A 18 -16.91 2.35 6.84
CA LEU A 18 -16.01 3.43 6.48
C LEU A 18 -16.04 4.50 7.57
N ASN A 19 -14.88 4.78 8.15
CA ASN A 19 -14.73 5.76 9.22
C ASN A 19 -13.83 6.91 8.77
N PHE A 20 -14.19 8.13 9.16
CA PHE A 20 -13.40 9.33 8.92
C PHE A 20 -13.11 10.07 10.22
N PRO A 21 -11.92 10.68 10.36
CA PRO A 21 -11.67 11.66 11.41
C PRO A 21 -12.73 12.77 11.41
N LYS A 22 -13.04 13.31 12.58
CA LYS A 22 -14.00 14.41 12.73
C LYS A 22 -13.56 15.63 11.90
N GLY A 23 -14.48 16.22 11.15
CA GLY A 23 -14.20 17.37 10.28
C GLY A 23 -13.62 17.01 8.92
N THR A 24 -13.61 15.72 8.55
CA THR A 24 -13.27 15.30 7.19
C THR A 24 -14.33 15.82 6.21
N ILE A 25 -13.84 16.41 5.11
CA ILE A 25 -14.63 16.89 3.98
C ILE A 25 -14.03 16.30 2.71
N MET A 26 -14.79 16.25 1.63
CA MET A 26 -14.22 15.80 0.35
C MET A 26 -13.44 16.95 -0.29
N LYS A 27 -12.38 16.61 -1.01
CA LYS A 27 -11.57 17.57 -1.78
C LYS A 27 -11.21 16.99 -3.15
N GLY A 28 -11.05 17.87 -4.13
CA GLY A 28 -10.42 17.58 -5.42
C GLY A 28 -9.33 18.60 -5.71
N PHE A 29 -8.82 18.61 -6.94
CA PHE A 29 -7.70 19.45 -7.33
C PHE A 29 -7.96 20.19 -8.64
N THR A 30 -7.65 21.48 -8.70
CA THR A 30 -7.70 22.23 -9.96
C THR A 30 -6.60 21.78 -10.92
N SER A 31 -6.65 22.25 -12.17
CA SER A 31 -5.55 22.07 -13.14
C SER A 31 -4.22 22.66 -12.67
N SER A 32 -4.25 23.66 -11.77
CA SER A 32 -3.06 24.22 -11.12
C SER A 32 -2.60 23.46 -9.86
N GLY A 33 -3.30 22.38 -9.48
CA GLY A 33 -3.02 21.60 -8.28
C GLY A 33 -3.55 22.18 -6.97
N ALA A 34 -4.31 23.28 -7.02
CA ALA A 34 -4.93 23.87 -5.84
C ALA A 34 -6.10 23.01 -5.34
N ALA A 35 -6.19 22.82 -4.02
CA ALA A 35 -7.27 22.04 -3.42
C ALA A 35 -8.61 22.78 -3.51
N LYS A 36 -9.65 22.08 -3.95
CA LYS A 36 -11.05 22.54 -3.92
C LYS A 36 -11.86 21.60 -3.03
N TYR A 37 -12.73 22.17 -2.18
CA TYR A 37 -13.45 21.41 -1.17
C TYR A 37 -14.93 21.23 -1.53
N TYR A 38 -15.45 20.04 -1.22
CA TYR A 38 -16.81 19.60 -1.47
C TYR A 38 -17.43 19.13 -0.13
N PRO A 39 -17.98 20.03 0.70
CA PRO A 39 -18.44 19.70 2.04
C PRO A 39 -19.77 18.93 2.08
N ASN A 40 -20.53 18.95 0.97
CA ASN A 40 -21.87 18.38 0.87
C ASN A 40 -21.90 17.10 -0.01
N THR A 41 -20.74 16.47 -0.21
CA THR A 41 -20.64 15.27 -1.04
C THR A 41 -21.41 14.11 -0.43
N LYS A 42 -22.33 13.54 -1.21
CA LYS A 42 -22.97 12.26 -0.86
C LYS A 42 -22.11 11.10 -1.32
N LEU A 43 -21.86 10.18 -0.39
CA LEU A 43 -21.15 8.93 -0.69
C LEU A 43 -22.14 7.85 -1.13
N LEU A 44 -21.79 7.13 -2.19
CA LEU A 44 -22.51 5.93 -2.61
C LEU A 44 -21.70 4.67 -2.33
N PHE A 45 -22.43 3.60 -2.07
CA PHE A 45 -21.91 2.28 -1.80
C PHE A 45 -22.67 1.27 -2.64
N GLY A 46 -21.97 0.30 -3.22
CA GLY A 46 -22.57 -0.79 -3.99
C GLY A 46 -21.82 -2.11 -3.78
N ILE A 47 -22.49 -3.21 -4.06
CA ILE A 47 -21.82 -4.51 -4.27
C ILE A 47 -21.76 -4.71 -5.77
N ALA A 48 -20.55 -4.84 -6.30
CA ALA A 48 -20.31 -4.98 -7.70
C ALA A 48 -20.35 -6.45 -8.12
N ASP A 49 -20.94 -6.70 -9.29
CA ASP A 49 -20.88 -8.01 -9.94
C ASP A 49 -19.41 -8.36 -10.25
N PRO A 50 -18.94 -9.55 -9.84
CA PRO A 50 -17.54 -9.94 -9.99
C PRO A 50 -17.09 -10.12 -11.45
N ALA A 51 -18.02 -10.21 -12.41
CA ALA A 51 -17.74 -10.42 -13.82
C ALA A 51 -17.58 -9.12 -14.61
N ASP A 52 -18.29 -8.05 -14.25
CA ASP A 52 -18.30 -6.81 -15.04
C ASP A 52 -18.23 -5.52 -14.21
N GLY A 53 -18.21 -5.60 -12.88
CA GLY A 53 -18.08 -4.44 -12.00
C GLY A 53 -19.34 -3.60 -11.87
N VAL A 54 -20.47 -4.09 -12.39
CA VAL A 54 -21.76 -3.41 -12.34
C VAL A 54 -22.33 -3.45 -10.94
N VAL A 55 -22.77 -2.30 -10.43
CA VAL A 55 -23.40 -2.16 -9.11
C VAL A 55 -24.93 -2.05 -9.18
N GLU A 56 -25.46 -1.76 -10.36
CA GLU A 56 -26.90 -1.62 -10.63
C GLU A 56 -27.23 -2.18 -12.02
N ARG A 57 -28.23 -3.06 -12.14
CA ARG A 57 -28.64 -3.60 -13.45
C ARG A 57 -29.67 -2.72 -14.16
N LYS A 58 -30.33 -1.82 -13.42
CA LYS A 58 -31.23 -0.78 -13.93
C LYS A 58 -30.87 0.51 -13.20
N ASN A 59 -30.52 1.55 -13.95
CA ASN A 59 -30.16 2.84 -13.36
C ASN A 59 -31.41 3.69 -13.00
N ASP A 60 -31.19 4.82 -12.34
CA ASP A 60 -32.26 5.76 -11.93
C ASP A 60 -33.09 6.31 -13.11
N TYR A 61 -32.58 6.23 -14.34
CA TYR A 61 -33.26 6.66 -15.58
C TYR A 61 -34.00 5.52 -16.29
N GLY A 62 -34.02 4.32 -15.70
CA GLY A 62 -34.68 3.14 -16.26
C GLY A 62 -33.90 2.39 -17.33
N ASN A 63 -32.66 2.80 -17.63
CA ASN A 63 -31.79 2.10 -18.58
C ASN A 63 -31.30 0.79 -17.98
N ILE A 64 -31.27 -0.28 -18.78
CA ILE A 64 -30.79 -1.59 -18.35
C ILE A 64 -29.34 -1.77 -18.78
N ILE A 65 -28.49 -2.20 -17.83
CA ILE A 65 -27.04 -2.35 -18.04
C ILE A 65 -26.70 -3.82 -18.32
N ASN A 66 -26.04 -4.05 -19.46
CA ASN A 66 -25.48 -5.33 -19.89
C ASN A 66 -26.50 -6.49 -20.01
N VAL A 67 -27.74 -6.17 -20.38
CA VAL A 67 -28.76 -7.16 -20.76
C VAL A 67 -29.02 -7.02 -22.25
N THR A 68 -28.77 -8.09 -23.02
CA THR A 68 -29.06 -8.18 -24.45
C THR A 68 -30.37 -8.93 -24.68
N GLY A 69 -31.31 -8.34 -25.42
CA GLY A 69 -32.57 -8.97 -25.81
C GLY A 69 -33.81 -8.32 -25.21
N SER A 70 -34.99 -8.76 -25.66
CA SER A 70 -36.31 -8.38 -25.13
C SER A 70 -36.49 -9.00 -23.74
N ASP A 71 -36.00 -8.34 -22.71
CA ASP A 71 -36.21 -8.72 -21.32
C ASP A 71 -37.51 -8.09 -20.83
N ASP A 72 -38.43 -8.86 -20.24
CA ASP A 72 -39.73 -8.38 -19.75
C ASP A 72 -39.61 -7.23 -18.71
N ARG A 73 -38.41 -7.00 -18.15
CA ARG A 73 -38.08 -5.86 -17.26
C ARG A 73 -37.84 -4.55 -18.01
N THR A 74 -37.86 -4.55 -19.35
CA THR A 74 -37.80 -3.38 -20.25
C THR A 74 -39.14 -2.66 -20.41
N GLU A 75 -40.09 -2.82 -19.48
CA GLU A 75 -41.30 -1.99 -19.46
C GLU A 75 -40.92 -0.50 -19.37
N GLY A 76 -41.16 0.24 -20.46
CA GLY A 76 -41.12 1.71 -20.46
C GLY A 76 -39.94 2.41 -21.14
N GLY A 77 -39.32 1.84 -22.18
CA GLY A 77 -38.54 2.63 -23.15
C GLY A 77 -37.16 3.13 -22.69
N GLY A 78 -36.57 2.55 -21.64
CA GLY A 78 -35.17 2.79 -21.28
C GLY A 78 -34.20 2.19 -22.32
N GLY A 79 -33.11 2.88 -22.62
CA GLY A 79 -32.09 2.40 -23.56
C GLY A 79 -31.24 1.26 -22.99
N GLN A 80 -30.70 0.40 -23.85
CA GLN A 80 -29.73 -0.62 -23.46
C GLN A 80 -28.34 0.01 -23.31
N LEU A 81 -27.71 -0.17 -22.14
CA LEU A 81 -26.33 0.25 -21.90
C LEU A 81 -25.41 -0.95 -21.92
N VAL A 82 -24.62 -1.06 -22.98
CA VAL A 82 -23.61 -2.10 -23.12
C VAL A 82 -22.28 -1.57 -22.59
N ILE A 83 -21.68 -2.31 -21.66
CA ILE A 83 -20.36 -1.98 -21.14
C ILE A 83 -19.32 -2.36 -22.21
N PRO A 84 -18.40 -1.44 -22.57
CA PRO A 84 -17.30 -1.77 -23.45
C PRO A 84 -16.55 -3.03 -22.98
N GLN A 85 -16.33 -3.97 -23.90
CA GLN A 85 -15.74 -5.28 -23.59
C GLN A 85 -14.37 -5.14 -22.93
N ASP A 86 -13.57 -4.15 -23.33
CA ASP A 86 -12.26 -3.88 -22.75
C ASP A 86 -12.34 -3.52 -21.26
N LEU A 87 -13.40 -2.84 -20.81
CA LEU A 87 -13.60 -2.53 -19.39
C LEU A 87 -13.98 -3.76 -18.58
N ALA A 88 -14.91 -4.57 -19.09
CA ALA A 88 -15.27 -5.84 -18.45
C ALA A 88 -14.04 -6.77 -18.33
N LEU A 89 -13.23 -6.86 -19.38
CA LEU A 89 -11.97 -7.61 -19.38
C LEU A 89 -10.97 -7.06 -18.35
N ARG A 90 -10.81 -5.73 -18.26
CA ARG A 90 -9.89 -5.14 -17.28
C ARG A 90 -10.33 -5.36 -15.84
N PHE A 91 -11.64 -5.39 -15.55
CA PHE A 91 -12.16 -5.65 -14.21
C PHE A 91 -11.85 -7.08 -13.74
N THR A 92 -12.01 -8.06 -14.64
CA THR A 92 -11.71 -9.48 -14.40
C THR A 92 -10.24 -9.84 -14.57
N SER A 93 -9.40 -8.90 -15.01
CA SER A 93 -7.98 -9.14 -15.27
C SER A 93 -7.25 -9.67 -14.04
N THR A 94 -6.51 -10.76 -14.22
CA THR A 94 -5.71 -11.39 -13.16
C THR A 94 -4.24 -11.00 -13.20
N VAL A 95 -3.84 -10.07 -14.08
CA VAL A 95 -2.42 -9.71 -14.28
C VAL A 95 -1.72 -9.32 -12.97
N SER A 96 -2.40 -8.58 -12.09
CA SER A 96 -1.85 -8.17 -10.78
C SER A 96 -2.36 -9.00 -9.58
N THR A 97 -3.23 -9.99 -9.83
CA THR A 97 -3.91 -10.77 -8.77
C THR A 97 -3.81 -12.29 -8.98
N ASN A 98 -3.04 -12.76 -9.97
CA ASN A 98 -2.92 -14.17 -10.35
C ASN A 98 -2.56 -15.12 -9.18
N ASN A 99 -1.82 -14.62 -8.20
CA ASN A 99 -1.39 -15.35 -7.00
C ASN A 99 -2.40 -15.31 -5.85
N PHE A 100 -3.55 -14.64 -6.04
CA PHE A 100 -4.56 -14.41 -5.02
C PHE A 100 -5.92 -14.99 -5.42
N SER A 101 -6.74 -15.27 -4.41
CA SER A 101 -8.16 -15.63 -4.56
C SER A 101 -9.03 -14.67 -3.77
N ARG A 102 -10.14 -14.20 -4.35
CA ARG A 102 -11.14 -13.39 -3.64
C ARG A 102 -11.79 -14.19 -2.50
N VAL A 103 -11.96 -13.54 -1.36
CA VAL A 103 -12.59 -14.09 -0.14
C VAL A 103 -13.65 -13.15 0.44
N SER A 104 -14.05 -12.11 -0.30
CA SER A 104 -15.22 -11.27 -0.02
C SER A 104 -15.91 -10.89 -1.33
N ASP A 105 -17.06 -10.25 -1.23
CA ASP A 105 -17.64 -9.50 -2.34
C ASP A 105 -16.72 -8.36 -2.80
N ILE A 106 -17.06 -7.75 -3.93
CA ILE A 106 -16.41 -6.54 -4.42
C ILE A 106 -17.28 -5.35 -4.03
N TYR A 107 -16.79 -4.53 -3.11
CA TYR A 107 -17.48 -3.34 -2.66
C TYR A 107 -17.04 -2.14 -3.47
N TRP A 108 -18.00 -1.38 -3.98
CA TRP A 108 -17.76 -0.13 -4.67
C TRP A 108 -18.10 1.04 -3.74
N LEU A 109 -17.22 2.04 -3.70
CA LEU A 109 -17.40 3.27 -2.95
C LEU A 109 -17.16 4.46 -3.89
N SER A 110 -18.03 5.46 -3.85
CA SER A 110 -17.89 6.66 -4.68
C SER A 110 -18.20 7.94 -3.92
N GLY A 111 -17.30 8.91 -4.06
CA GLY A 111 -17.51 10.30 -3.65
C GLY A 111 -17.98 11.20 -4.81
N GLY A 112 -18.33 10.63 -5.96
CA GLY A 112 -18.70 11.42 -7.14
C GLY A 112 -17.50 12.07 -7.84
N LEU A 113 -17.76 13.14 -8.60
CA LEU A 113 -16.76 13.85 -9.38
C LEU A 113 -16.72 15.34 -9.06
N GLY A 114 -15.51 15.87 -9.05
CA GLY A 114 -15.26 17.30 -8.99
C GLY A 114 -15.71 18.00 -10.29
N GLU A 115 -15.80 19.31 -10.20
CA GLU A 115 -16.17 20.18 -11.32
C GLU A 115 -15.13 20.18 -12.45
N ASP A 116 -15.57 20.48 -13.67
CA ASP A 116 -14.74 20.58 -14.87
C ASP A 116 -15.07 21.84 -15.68
N GLY A 117 -14.55 22.99 -15.24
CA GLY A 117 -14.59 24.27 -15.95
C GLY A 117 -15.96 24.98 -16.00
N VAL A 118 -17.05 24.28 -16.32
CA VAL A 118 -18.37 24.89 -16.60
C VAL A 118 -19.58 24.13 -16.04
N ASN A 119 -19.47 22.92 -15.47
CA ASN A 119 -20.66 22.19 -14.97
C ASN A 119 -20.50 21.46 -13.62
N ILE A 120 -21.61 21.59 -12.88
CA ILE A 120 -22.12 21.04 -11.61
C ILE A 120 -21.35 19.83 -11.03
N GLU A 121 -21.02 19.92 -9.74
CA GLU A 121 -20.58 18.77 -8.92
C GLU A 121 -21.55 17.59 -9.08
N THR A 122 -21.05 16.42 -9.48
CA THR A 122 -21.88 15.21 -9.57
C THR A 122 -21.62 14.35 -8.34
N ASN A 123 -22.52 14.43 -7.37
CA ASN A 123 -22.52 13.56 -6.21
C ASN A 123 -22.83 12.13 -6.63
N GLY A 124 -22.04 11.15 -6.20
CA GLY A 124 -22.39 9.74 -6.35
C GLY A 124 -22.62 9.31 -7.80
N VAL A 125 -21.60 9.44 -8.66
CA VAL A 125 -21.68 8.89 -10.03
C VAL A 125 -21.44 7.39 -9.96
N THR A 126 -22.35 6.59 -10.53
CA THR A 126 -22.17 5.14 -10.64
C THR A 126 -21.03 4.80 -11.60
N PRO A 127 -20.40 3.62 -11.48
CA PRO A 127 -19.18 3.35 -12.22
C PRO A 127 -19.36 3.31 -13.73
N HIS A 128 -20.60 3.09 -14.19
CA HIS A 128 -21.05 3.18 -15.56
C HIS A 128 -22.27 4.07 -15.57
N PHE A 129 -22.19 5.20 -16.25
CA PHE A 129 -23.27 6.19 -16.25
C PHE A 129 -23.51 6.70 -17.66
N VAL A 130 -24.68 7.28 -17.85
CA VAL A 130 -25.02 8.10 -19.03
C VAL A 130 -25.19 9.50 -18.50
N ASP A 131 -24.45 10.45 -19.06
CA ASP A 131 -24.64 11.85 -18.69
C ASP A 131 -25.92 12.43 -19.29
N ALA A 132 -26.28 13.65 -18.89
CA ALA A 132 -27.47 14.34 -19.40
C ALA A 132 -27.46 14.58 -20.92
N SER A 133 -26.31 14.42 -21.59
CA SER A 133 -26.17 14.53 -23.04
C SER A 133 -26.32 13.19 -23.78
N GLY A 134 -26.59 12.09 -23.05
CA GLY A 134 -26.71 10.75 -23.62
C GLY A 134 -25.37 10.05 -23.86
N LYS A 135 -24.25 10.61 -23.37
CA LYS A 135 -22.92 10.01 -23.53
C LYS A 135 -22.63 9.03 -22.39
N THR A 136 -22.21 7.82 -22.74
CA THR A 136 -21.73 6.82 -21.78
C THR A 136 -20.36 7.21 -21.24
N GLY A 137 -20.23 7.24 -19.91
CA GLY A 137 -18.97 7.42 -19.20
C GLY A 137 -18.71 6.27 -18.23
N TYR A 138 -17.44 6.12 -17.84
CA TYR A 138 -17.04 5.06 -16.92
C TYR A 138 -15.90 5.48 -16.00
N PHE A 139 -15.77 4.76 -14.87
CA PHE A 139 -15.00 5.24 -13.73
C PHE A 139 -13.48 5.39 -13.96
N THR A 140 -12.93 4.84 -15.05
CA THR A 140 -11.51 4.96 -15.44
C THR A 140 -11.21 6.15 -16.36
N GLN A 141 -12.22 6.89 -16.82
CA GLN A 141 -12.04 8.00 -17.79
C GLN A 141 -11.88 9.37 -17.16
N TYR A 142 -12.00 9.50 -15.84
CA TYR A 142 -11.99 10.81 -15.21
C TYR A 142 -10.58 11.43 -15.24
N SER A 143 -10.51 12.71 -15.58
CA SER A 143 -9.29 13.49 -15.38
C SER A 143 -8.91 13.48 -13.89
N GLN A 144 -7.61 13.46 -13.59
CA GLN A 144 -7.11 13.56 -12.21
C GLN A 144 -7.63 14.81 -11.49
N THR A 145 -7.91 15.90 -12.22
CA THR A 145 -8.48 17.15 -11.66
C THR A 145 -9.91 16.97 -11.13
N ARG A 146 -10.64 15.98 -11.64
CA ARG A 146 -12.01 15.67 -11.19
C ARG A 146 -12.04 14.64 -10.07
N LYS A 147 -10.91 14.06 -9.71
CA LYS A 147 -10.83 13.05 -8.66
C LYS A 147 -11.14 13.69 -7.30
N ILE A 148 -12.11 13.10 -6.61
CA ILE A 148 -12.47 13.46 -5.25
C ILE A 148 -11.80 12.47 -4.29
N VAL A 149 -11.25 12.98 -3.19
CA VAL A 149 -10.64 12.22 -2.09
C VAL A 149 -11.01 12.85 -0.75
N PRO A 150 -10.97 12.12 0.37
CA PRO A 150 -11.16 12.73 1.68
C PRO A 150 -10.01 13.70 2.02
N SER A 151 -10.34 14.77 2.75
CA SER A 151 -9.36 15.78 3.19
C SER A 151 -8.39 15.24 4.24
N GLN A 152 -8.85 14.26 5.03
CA GLN A 152 -8.08 13.51 6.01
C GLN A 152 -8.26 12.02 5.73
N ARG A 153 -7.20 11.24 5.89
CA ARG A 153 -7.23 9.79 5.70
C ARG A 153 -8.28 9.13 6.59
N GLY A 154 -9.12 8.30 6.00
CA GLY A 154 -10.10 7.47 6.71
C GLY A 154 -9.59 6.06 6.97
N GLU A 155 -10.49 5.21 7.47
CA GLU A 155 -10.28 3.77 7.65
C GLU A 155 -11.45 3.01 7.03
N LEU A 156 -11.13 2.01 6.20
CA LEU A 156 -12.11 1.11 5.59
C LEU A 156 -11.94 -0.28 6.21
N THR A 157 -13.00 -0.78 6.82
CA THR A 157 -13.07 -2.14 7.37
C THR A 157 -14.00 -2.98 6.51
N LEU A 158 -13.52 -4.14 6.06
CA LEU A 158 -14.26 -5.11 5.24
C LEU A 158 -14.32 -6.46 5.94
N THR A 159 -15.47 -7.14 5.87
CA THR A 159 -15.57 -8.55 6.27
C THR A 159 -15.10 -9.47 5.16
N PHE A 160 -14.57 -10.63 5.53
CA PHE A 160 -14.26 -11.73 4.62
C PHE A 160 -14.90 -13.03 5.10
N ASN A 161 -14.92 -14.03 4.22
CA ASN A 161 -15.57 -15.33 4.44
C ASN A 161 -15.11 -15.98 5.76
N SER A 162 -16.08 -16.36 6.60
CA SER A 162 -15.86 -16.94 7.93
C SER A 162 -15.23 -18.34 7.93
N SER A 163 -15.16 -19.00 6.77
CA SER A 163 -14.49 -20.30 6.62
C SER A 163 -12.97 -20.17 6.50
N ILE A 164 -12.43 -18.95 6.45
CA ILE A 164 -10.99 -18.72 6.37
C ILE A 164 -10.37 -18.84 7.77
N VAL A 165 -9.54 -19.87 7.95
CA VAL A 165 -8.86 -20.15 9.23
C VAL A 165 -7.89 -19.04 9.66
N ASP A 166 -7.75 -18.84 10.96
CA ASP A 166 -6.89 -17.82 11.57
C ASP A 166 -5.42 -17.86 11.11
N GLU A 167 -4.89 -19.06 10.85
CA GLU A 167 -3.48 -19.29 10.49
C GLU A 167 -3.06 -18.54 9.21
N VAL A 168 -4.01 -18.22 8.33
CA VAL A 168 -3.72 -17.51 7.08
C VAL A 168 -3.89 -15.99 7.18
N GLY A 169 -4.19 -15.42 8.35
CA GLY A 169 -4.45 -14.00 8.53
C GLY A 169 -3.32 -13.07 8.06
N SER A 170 -2.06 -13.52 8.17
CA SER A 170 -0.88 -12.80 7.65
C SER A 170 -0.85 -12.71 6.11
N THR A 171 -1.64 -13.53 5.43
CA THR A 171 -1.71 -13.64 3.96
C THR A 171 -3.03 -13.18 3.36
N ILE A 172 -3.90 -12.56 4.15
CA ILE A 172 -5.12 -11.88 3.71
C ILE A 172 -4.79 -10.40 3.46
N THR A 173 -5.33 -9.83 2.38
CA THR A 173 -5.09 -8.44 2.00
C THR A 173 -6.30 -7.83 1.31
N VAL A 174 -6.38 -6.50 1.25
CA VAL A 174 -7.35 -5.78 0.43
C VAL A 174 -6.71 -5.36 -0.88
N PHE A 175 -7.40 -5.67 -1.98
CA PHE A 175 -7.11 -5.10 -3.30
C PHE A 175 -8.10 -4.00 -3.63
N ARG A 176 -7.60 -2.93 -4.24
CA ARG A 176 -8.39 -1.82 -4.76
C ARG A 176 -8.28 -1.74 -6.28
N TYR A 177 -9.41 -1.68 -6.98
CA TYR A 177 -9.43 -1.42 -8.42
C TYR A 177 -9.37 0.09 -8.65
N THR A 178 -8.33 0.56 -9.33
CA THR A 178 -8.06 1.99 -9.51
C THR A 178 -8.66 2.56 -10.77
N ASP A 179 -8.70 3.89 -10.84
CA ASP A 179 -8.99 4.69 -12.03
C ASP A 179 -8.10 4.33 -13.24
N ALA A 180 -6.89 3.82 -13.03
CA ALA A 180 -6.04 3.29 -14.10
C ALA A 180 -6.49 1.90 -14.63
N GLY A 181 -7.59 1.34 -14.12
CA GLY A 181 -8.14 0.05 -14.56
C GLY A 181 -7.30 -1.15 -14.13
N LYS A 182 -6.62 -1.06 -12.98
CA LYS A 182 -5.79 -2.13 -12.42
C LYS A 182 -6.09 -2.37 -10.94
N TRP A 183 -5.93 -3.61 -10.50
CA TRP A 183 -6.00 -3.97 -9.08
C TRP A 183 -4.65 -3.67 -8.41
N GLU A 184 -4.68 -2.84 -7.36
CA GLU A 184 -3.55 -2.51 -6.52
C GLU A 184 -3.72 -3.13 -5.13
N ASN A 185 -2.64 -3.69 -4.59
CA ASN A 185 -2.64 -4.27 -3.26
C ASN A 185 -2.46 -3.16 -2.20
N VAL A 186 -3.40 -3.06 -1.28
CA VAL A 186 -3.45 -2.02 -0.23
C VAL A 186 -2.99 -2.57 1.13
N GLY A 187 -2.92 -3.90 1.29
CA GLY A 187 -2.54 -4.53 2.56
C GLY A 187 -3.71 -4.62 3.53
N GLY A 188 -3.44 -4.31 4.80
CA GLY A 188 -4.45 -4.18 5.86
C GLY A 188 -4.21 -5.03 7.09
N VAL A 189 -4.75 -4.57 8.22
CA VAL A 189 -4.69 -5.22 9.53
C VAL A 189 -5.87 -6.18 9.66
N VAL A 190 -5.59 -7.44 9.95
CA VAL A 190 -6.61 -8.50 10.02
C VAL A 190 -6.98 -8.78 11.48
N ASP A 191 -8.27 -8.80 11.76
CA ASP A 191 -8.86 -9.38 12.97
C ASP A 191 -9.50 -10.72 12.56
N THR A 192 -8.79 -11.83 12.83
CA THR A 192 -9.24 -13.17 12.44
C THR A 192 -10.50 -13.59 13.18
N LYS A 193 -10.65 -13.20 14.45
CA LYS A 193 -11.81 -13.54 15.27
C LYS A 193 -13.09 -12.91 14.71
N LYS A 194 -12.99 -11.67 14.24
CA LYS A 194 -14.12 -10.96 13.63
C LYS A 194 -14.25 -11.21 12.14
N HIS A 195 -13.29 -11.88 11.52
CA HIS A 195 -13.19 -12.04 10.07
C HIS A 195 -13.25 -10.70 9.33
N THR A 196 -12.53 -9.70 9.85
CA THR A 196 -12.47 -8.35 9.28
C THR A 196 -11.04 -7.94 8.96
N ILE A 197 -10.88 -7.12 7.92
CA ILE A 197 -9.62 -6.46 7.59
C ILE A 197 -9.83 -4.96 7.50
N THR A 198 -8.91 -4.18 8.07
CA THR A 198 -8.96 -2.71 8.06
C THR A 198 -7.78 -2.13 7.29
N VAL A 199 -8.04 -1.19 6.39
CA VAL A 199 -7.04 -0.48 5.58
C VAL A 199 -7.19 1.04 5.71
N PRO A 200 -6.09 1.80 5.53
CA PRO A 200 -6.21 3.24 5.33
C PRO A 200 -7.03 3.54 4.07
N PHE A 201 -7.90 4.54 4.16
CA PHE A 201 -8.78 4.96 3.07
C PHE A 201 -8.41 6.37 2.59
N ASP A 202 -7.75 6.43 1.44
CA ASP A 202 -7.31 7.69 0.81
C ASP A 202 -8.06 7.99 -0.51
N GLU A 203 -8.64 7.00 -1.18
CA GLU A 203 -9.32 7.22 -2.46
C GLU A 203 -10.54 6.31 -2.63
N PHE A 204 -11.50 6.76 -3.44
CA PHE A 204 -12.66 5.96 -3.83
C PHE A 204 -12.30 4.93 -4.91
N GLY A 205 -13.19 3.97 -5.14
CA GLY A 205 -12.98 2.88 -6.09
C GLY A 205 -13.64 1.58 -5.62
N TYR A 206 -13.22 0.47 -6.22
CA TYR A 206 -13.66 -0.86 -5.81
C TYR A 206 -12.66 -1.49 -4.86
N TYR A 207 -13.13 -2.22 -3.87
CA TYR A 207 -12.34 -2.88 -2.86
C TYR A 207 -12.83 -4.31 -2.66
N THR A 208 -11.88 -5.25 -2.54
CA THR A 208 -12.20 -6.64 -2.26
C THR A 208 -11.10 -7.26 -1.41
N VAL A 209 -11.48 -8.17 -0.52
CA VAL A 209 -10.54 -8.93 0.29
C VAL A 209 -10.08 -10.15 -0.50
N MET A 210 -8.78 -10.34 -0.59
CA MET A 210 -8.17 -11.50 -1.24
C MET A 210 -7.20 -12.21 -0.30
N LYS A 211 -7.01 -13.51 -0.53
CA LYS A 211 -6.05 -14.36 0.17
C LYS A 211 -4.98 -14.83 -0.81
N LEU A 212 -3.72 -14.85 -0.39
CA LEU A 212 -2.63 -15.46 -1.14
C LEU A 212 -2.90 -16.96 -1.32
N ARG A 213 -2.99 -17.43 -2.57
CA ARG A 213 -3.18 -18.85 -2.90
C ARG A 213 -1.90 -19.52 -3.41
N ARG A 214 -0.99 -18.75 -4.01
CA ARG A 214 0.24 -19.24 -4.62
C ARG A 214 1.40 -18.32 -4.28
N GLY A 215 2.42 -18.86 -3.64
CA GLY A 215 3.70 -18.18 -3.43
C GLY A 215 4.70 -18.52 -4.55
N PHE A 216 5.94 -18.07 -4.36
CA PHE A 216 7.05 -18.38 -5.27
C PHE A 216 7.85 -19.58 -4.78
N VAL A 217 8.53 -20.28 -5.70
CA VAL A 217 9.31 -21.49 -5.37
C VAL A 217 10.49 -21.14 -4.46
N ASP A 218 11.17 -20.03 -4.74
CA ASP A 218 12.28 -19.54 -3.93
C ASP A 218 11.86 -19.05 -2.54
N ILE A 219 10.60 -18.60 -2.35
CA ILE A 219 10.03 -18.39 -1.02
C ILE A 219 9.73 -19.73 -0.33
N THR A 220 9.14 -20.68 -1.05
CA THR A 220 8.68 -21.97 -0.51
C THR A 220 9.84 -22.79 0.02
N ASN A 221 10.97 -22.75 -0.68
CA ASN A 221 12.19 -23.49 -0.34
C ASN A 221 13.13 -22.68 0.57
N HIS A 222 12.79 -21.44 0.92
CA HIS A 222 13.65 -20.62 1.76
C HIS A 222 13.73 -21.19 3.18
N PRO A 223 14.94 -21.40 3.76
CA PRO A 223 15.11 -22.13 5.02
C PRO A 223 14.40 -21.50 6.23
N TRP A 224 14.20 -20.19 6.23
CA TRP A 224 13.60 -19.44 7.34
C TRP A 224 12.65 -18.32 6.90
N GLY A 225 12.76 -17.82 5.66
CA GLY A 225 12.07 -16.60 5.21
C GLY A 225 10.66 -16.81 4.65
N ARG A 226 10.17 -18.06 4.60
CA ARG A 226 8.92 -18.39 3.89
C ARG A 226 7.72 -17.57 4.35
N ASN A 227 7.49 -17.52 5.66
CA ASN A 227 6.35 -16.81 6.24
C ASN A 227 6.49 -15.30 6.06
N ILE A 228 7.65 -14.75 6.44
CA ILE A 228 8.00 -13.33 6.29
C ILE A 228 7.75 -12.87 4.86
N MET A 229 8.27 -13.59 3.87
CA MET A 229 8.16 -13.17 2.47
C MET A 229 6.75 -13.30 1.93
N ASN A 230 6.02 -14.39 2.25
CA ASN A 230 4.62 -14.51 1.87
C ASN A 230 3.75 -13.43 2.52
N GLY A 231 4.02 -13.06 3.79
CA GLY A 231 3.33 -12.00 4.49
C GLY A 231 3.56 -10.64 3.83
N LEU A 232 4.83 -10.26 3.61
CA LEU A 232 5.17 -8.98 2.98
C LEU A 232 4.68 -8.89 1.53
N TYR A 233 4.76 -9.98 0.77
CA TYR A 233 4.20 -10.06 -0.58
C TYR A 233 2.68 -9.92 -0.55
N SER A 234 2.01 -10.65 0.34
CA SER A 234 0.55 -10.59 0.46
C SER A 234 0.07 -9.20 0.87
N LYS A 235 0.78 -8.49 1.76
CA LYS A 235 0.42 -7.13 2.17
C LYS A 235 0.80 -6.05 1.14
N GLY A 236 1.40 -6.42 0.01
CA GLY A 236 1.79 -5.47 -1.05
C GLY A 236 3.02 -4.62 -0.73
N PHE A 237 3.75 -4.96 0.33
CA PHE A 237 4.94 -4.24 0.76
C PHE A 237 6.17 -4.57 -0.09
N MET A 238 6.29 -5.83 -0.50
CA MET A 238 7.32 -6.27 -1.44
C MET A 238 6.68 -6.95 -2.65
N THR A 239 7.25 -6.72 -3.83
CA THR A 239 6.85 -7.32 -5.10
C THR A 239 7.86 -8.39 -5.52
N ASN A 240 7.48 -9.29 -6.40
CA ASN A 240 8.44 -10.22 -7.03
C ASN A 240 9.31 -9.49 -8.06
N LEU A 241 10.58 -9.90 -8.17
CA LEU A 241 11.50 -9.33 -9.16
C LEU A 241 11.31 -9.90 -10.56
N ARG A 242 10.83 -11.15 -10.66
CA ARG A 242 10.68 -11.89 -11.92
C ARG A 242 9.32 -12.56 -11.95
N ALA A 243 8.85 -12.96 -13.13
CA ALA A 243 7.52 -13.55 -13.29
C ALA A 243 7.32 -14.83 -12.45
N ASP A 244 8.39 -15.62 -12.28
CA ASP A 244 8.40 -16.94 -11.64
C ASP A 244 9.20 -17.01 -10.33
N ALA A 245 9.93 -15.95 -9.98
CA ALA A 245 10.75 -15.89 -8.78
C ALA A 245 10.53 -14.60 -8.00
N PHE A 246 10.43 -14.73 -6.68
CA PHE A 246 10.36 -13.56 -5.81
C PHE A 246 11.70 -12.81 -5.86
N GLY A 247 12.83 -13.53 -5.79
CA GLY A 247 14.18 -13.03 -5.60
C GLY A 247 14.55 -12.92 -4.12
N ALA A 248 14.21 -13.93 -3.31
CA ALA A 248 14.36 -13.85 -1.85
C ALA A 248 15.82 -13.65 -1.39
N ASP A 249 16.78 -14.28 -2.07
CA ASP A 249 18.22 -14.16 -1.77
C ASP A 249 18.92 -13.06 -2.59
N ASP A 250 18.20 -12.36 -3.48
CA ASP A 250 18.76 -11.24 -4.22
C ASP A 250 19.09 -10.08 -3.27
N LEU A 251 20.04 -9.23 -3.66
CA LEU A 251 20.40 -8.06 -2.86
C LEU A 251 19.31 -6.98 -2.95
N THR A 252 18.95 -6.42 -1.79
CA THR A 252 17.99 -5.31 -1.71
C THR A 252 18.68 -4.01 -2.11
N THR A 253 18.04 -3.24 -2.98
CA THR A 253 18.55 -1.91 -3.37
C THR A 253 18.12 -0.82 -2.39
N ARG A 254 18.84 0.30 -2.37
CA ARG A 254 18.48 1.47 -1.56
C ARG A 254 17.08 2.01 -1.87
N GLY A 255 16.72 2.07 -3.17
CA GLY A 255 15.40 2.51 -3.63
C GLY A 255 14.29 1.56 -3.22
N GLU A 256 14.53 0.25 -3.32
CA GLU A 256 13.58 -0.76 -2.85
C GLU A 256 13.32 -0.61 -1.35
N PHE A 257 14.37 -0.48 -0.54
CA PHE A 257 14.20 -0.38 0.90
C PHE A 257 13.53 0.94 1.33
N ALA A 258 13.81 2.05 0.65
CA ALA A 258 13.12 3.32 0.89
C ALA A 258 11.62 3.19 0.57
N THR A 259 11.29 2.55 -0.55
CA THR A 259 9.91 2.26 -0.95
C THR A 259 9.22 1.34 0.05
N LEU A 260 9.92 0.31 0.51
CA LEU A 260 9.44 -0.63 1.51
C LEU A 260 9.09 0.07 2.82
N LEU A 261 9.92 1.00 3.31
CA LEU A 261 9.64 1.77 4.53
C LEU A 261 8.43 2.69 4.38
N VAL A 262 8.31 3.41 3.26
CA VAL A 262 7.16 4.31 3.00
C VAL A 262 5.86 3.53 2.96
N LYS A 263 5.82 2.40 2.23
CA LYS A 263 4.65 1.52 2.14
C LYS A 263 4.31 0.89 3.50
N SER A 264 5.29 0.28 4.16
CA SER A 264 5.10 -0.46 5.41
C SER A 264 4.57 0.44 6.52
N LEU A 265 5.11 1.65 6.65
CA LEU A 265 4.67 2.63 7.65
C LEU A 265 3.43 3.43 7.21
N SER A 266 2.85 3.10 6.05
CA SER A 266 1.70 3.80 5.47
C SER A 266 1.91 5.32 5.43
N ILE A 267 3.11 5.78 5.08
CA ILE A 267 3.41 7.22 5.03
C ILE A 267 2.63 7.84 3.86
N PRO A 268 1.82 8.90 4.09
CA PRO A 268 1.13 9.60 3.01
C PRO A 268 2.13 10.09 1.96
N LEU A 269 1.84 9.81 0.69
CA LEU A 269 2.70 10.26 -0.40
C LEU A 269 2.77 11.78 -0.41
N ASN A 270 3.99 12.30 -0.42
CA ASN A 270 4.29 13.71 -0.46
C ASN A 270 5.46 13.90 -1.45
N TYR A 271 5.12 14.24 -2.69
CA TYR A 271 6.08 14.44 -3.76
C TYR A 271 5.56 15.50 -4.73
N ASP A 272 6.47 16.11 -5.49
CA ASP A 272 6.15 17.04 -6.56
C ASP A 272 6.52 16.38 -7.89
N ALA A 273 5.53 16.13 -8.75
CA ALA A 273 5.73 15.47 -10.03
C ALA A 273 6.60 16.30 -11.00
N ASN A 274 6.84 17.57 -10.72
CA ASN A 274 7.66 18.46 -11.55
C ASN A 274 9.02 18.80 -10.89
N LYS A 275 9.27 18.29 -9.67
CA LYS A 275 10.48 18.63 -8.91
C LYS A 275 11.07 17.43 -8.18
N GLN A 276 12.22 16.98 -8.67
CA GLN A 276 13.04 15.94 -8.05
C GLN A 276 13.96 16.51 -6.96
N THR A 277 14.22 15.71 -5.93
CA THR A 277 15.21 15.98 -4.88
C THR A 277 16.60 15.50 -5.31
N PHE A 278 16.67 14.40 -6.04
CA PHE A 278 17.92 13.78 -6.52
C PHE A 278 17.97 13.75 -8.05
N PHE A 279 19.15 13.95 -8.64
CA PHE A 279 19.36 14.01 -10.08
C PHE A 279 19.20 12.65 -10.78
N ASP A 280 19.49 11.56 -10.07
CA ASP A 280 19.40 10.19 -10.57
C ASP A 280 18.02 9.55 -10.37
N ILE A 281 17.01 10.34 -9.97
CA ILE A 281 15.62 9.89 -9.85
C ILE A 281 14.72 10.90 -10.56
N VAL A 282 14.56 10.70 -11.87
CA VAL A 282 13.73 11.56 -12.70
C VAL A 282 12.24 11.41 -12.37
N PRO A 283 11.42 12.47 -12.56
CA PRO A 283 9.99 12.35 -12.44
C PRO A 283 9.42 11.18 -13.23
N GLN A 284 8.49 10.45 -12.62
CA GLN A 284 7.86 9.24 -13.17
C GLN A 284 8.77 8.00 -13.30
N ALA A 285 10.04 8.07 -12.85
CA ALA A 285 10.89 6.88 -12.80
C ALA A 285 10.20 5.75 -12.02
N VAL A 286 10.21 4.55 -12.59
CA VAL A 286 9.60 3.35 -12.03
C VAL A 286 10.47 2.14 -12.35
N SER A 287 10.69 1.31 -11.33
CA SER A 287 11.30 -0.02 -11.45
C SER A 287 10.32 -1.08 -10.93
N ALA A 288 10.75 -2.34 -10.88
CA ALA A 288 9.95 -3.41 -10.30
C ALA A 288 9.70 -3.24 -8.79
N THR A 289 10.58 -2.54 -8.07
CA THR A 289 10.60 -2.49 -6.60
C THR A 289 10.57 -1.09 -6.00
N TRP A 290 10.82 -0.06 -6.80
CA TRP A 290 10.83 1.32 -6.35
C TRP A 290 10.30 2.26 -7.44
N ASP A 291 9.87 3.44 -7.02
CA ASP A 291 9.45 4.49 -7.94
C ASP A 291 9.79 5.88 -7.37
N PHE A 292 9.68 6.88 -8.24
CA PHE A 292 9.91 8.28 -7.91
C PHE A 292 9.11 8.73 -6.68
N LYS A 293 7.80 8.46 -6.66
CA LYS A 293 6.89 8.98 -5.62
C LYS A 293 7.27 8.50 -4.23
N HIS A 294 7.66 7.23 -4.05
CA HIS A 294 8.02 6.71 -2.74
C HIS A 294 9.39 7.20 -2.29
N ILE A 295 10.39 7.26 -3.17
CA ILE A 295 11.72 7.75 -2.78
C ILE A 295 11.68 9.24 -2.44
N GLU A 296 10.96 10.04 -3.24
CA GLU A 296 10.75 11.46 -3.00
C GLU A 296 9.96 11.74 -1.70
N THR A 297 8.98 10.88 -1.40
CA THR A 297 8.26 10.93 -0.11
C THR A 297 9.21 10.59 1.05
N ALA A 298 10.04 9.56 0.91
CA ALA A 298 11.03 9.20 1.91
C ALA A 298 12.04 10.33 2.16
N ALA A 299 12.45 11.04 1.10
CA ALA A 299 13.37 12.18 1.19
C ALA A 299 12.74 13.36 1.94
N ARG A 300 11.52 13.77 1.56
CA ARG A 300 10.77 14.84 2.24
C ARG A 300 10.42 14.50 3.68
N ALA A 301 10.21 13.22 3.99
CA ALA A 301 10.01 12.73 5.35
C ALA A 301 11.32 12.64 6.18
N GLY A 302 12.48 12.90 5.57
CA GLY A 302 13.79 12.83 6.22
C GLY A 302 14.27 11.40 6.50
N ILE A 303 13.67 10.39 5.86
CA ILE A 303 14.03 8.97 6.02
C ILE A 303 15.32 8.67 5.29
N VAL A 304 15.45 9.20 4.07
CA VAL A 304 16.62 9.02 3.23
C VAL A 304 17.36 10.34 3.00
N THR A 305 18.66 10.21 2.80
CA THR A 305 19.54 11.27 2.34
C THR A 305 20.35 10.74 1.14
N GLY A 306 20.85 11.65 0.31
CA GLY A 306 21.74 11.32 -0.79
C GLY A 306 23.04 10.66 -0.30
N LEU A 307 23.71 9.95 -1.21
CA LEU A 307 25.06 9.42 -1.01
C LEU A 307 26.12 10.50 -1.20
N SER A 308 25.86 11.44 -2.10
CA SER A 308 26.66 12.62 -2.42
C SER A 308 25.75 13.74 -2.89
N ASP A 309 26.31 14.91 -3.19
CA ASP A 309 25.57 16.10 -3.61
C ASP A 309 24.67 15.81 -4.82
N GLY A 310 23.37 15.66 -4.54
CA GLY A 310 22.32 15.45 -5.54
C GLY A 310 22.11 14.00 -6.00
N PHE A 311 22.80 12.98 -5.47
CA PHE A 311 22.63 11.58 -5.92
C PHE A 311 22.12 10.66 -4.80
N PHE A 312 21.16 9.79 -5.10
CA PHE A 312 20.61 8.83 -4.15
C PHE A 312 21.15 7.40 -4.31
N GLY A 313 21.45 6.98 -5.53
CA GLY A 313 21.85 5.64 -5.92
C GLY A 313 20.75 4.59 -5.70
N PRO A 314 19.57 4.71 -6.36
CA PRO A 314 18.41 3.86 -6.09
C PRO A 314 18.67 2.37 -6.32
N ASP A 315 19.51 2.02 -7.29
CA ASP A 315 19.83 0.63 -7.66
C ASP A 315 21.06 0.06 -6.95
N GLN A 316 21.72 0.85 -6.10
CA GLN A 316 22.87 0.35 -5.35
C GLN A 316 22.42 -0.60 -4.23
N ALA A 317 23.16 -1.70 -4.07
CA ALA A 317 22.94 -2.65 -2.98
C ALA A 317 23.10 -1.97 -1.61
N LEU A 318 22.08 -2.08 -0.78
CA LEU A 318 21.98 -1.44 0.53
C LEU A 318 22.87 -2.15 1.55
N THR A 319 23.67 -1.39 2.31
CA THR A 319 24.42 -1.94 3.45
C THR A 319 23.56 -1.99 4.71
N ARG A 320 23.90 -2.88 5.64
CA ARG A 320 23.23 -3.01 6.95
C ARG A 320 23.26 -1.72 7.76
N GLU A 321 24.36 -0.97 7.75
CA GLU A 321 24.43 0.31 8.47
C GLU A 321 23.57 1.40 7.81
N GLN A 322 23.45 1.42 6.48
CA GLN A 322 22.57 2.34 5.77
C GLN A 322 21.10 2.03 6.09
N ALA A 323 20.74 0.74 6.13
CA ALA A 323 19.41 0.30 6.55
C ALA A 323 19.09 0.74 7.98
N ALA A 324 20.05 0.59 8.91
CA ALA A 324 19.88 1.03 10.30
C ALA A 324 19.59 2.53 10.40
N VAL A 325 20.31 3.37 9.63
CA VAL A 325 20.07 4.82 9.57
C VAL A 325 18.68 5.13 9.01
N MET A 326 18.27 4.49 7.93
CA MET A 326 16.95 4.69 7.33
C MET A 326 15.82 4.29 8.31
N ILE A 327 15.96 3.17 9.01
CA ILE A 327 14.98 2.70 10.00
C ILE A 327 14.90 3.64 11.20
N ALA A 328 16.06 4.04 11.76
CA ALA A 328 16.10 4.93 12.91
C ALA A 328 15.41 6.27 12.60
N ARG A 329 15.61 6.80 11.39
CA ARG A 329 14.92 8.01 10.91
C ARG A 329 13.43 7.78 10.67
N ALA A 330 13.06 6.70 9.99
CA ALA A 330 11.66 6.37 9.70
C ALA A 330 10.80 6.22 10.97
N LEU A 331 11.35 5.59 12.00
CA LEU A 331 10.69 5.42 13.30
C LEU A 331 10.93 6.57 14.27
N LYS A 332 11.70 7.59 13.88
CA LYS A 332 12.12 8.70 14.74
C LYS A 332 12.69 8.22 16.08
N LEU A 333 13.52 7.17 16.04
CA LEU A 333 14.13 6.61 17.24
C LEU A 333 15.05 7.65 17.90
N LYS A 334 15.09 7.63 19.24
CA LYS A 334 16.04 8.44 19.99
C LYS A 334 17.46 7.94 19.72
N MET A 335 18.25 8.73 19.01
CA MET A 335 19.66 8.47 18.74
C MET A 335 20.54 9.15 19.79
N SER A 336 21.52 8.42 20.30
CA SER A 336 22.51 8.94 21.26
C SER A 336 23.49 9.91 20.59
N LEU A 337 24.14 10.77 21.38
CA LEU A 337 25.29 11.55 20.90
C LEU A 337 26.41 10.58 20.48
N ASN A 338 27.11 10.92 19.40
CA ASN A 338 28.15 10.07 18.84
C ASN A 338 29.51 10.33 19.51
N ASP A 339 29.60 9.93 20.77
CA ASP A 339 30.77 10.14 21.63
C ASP A 339 31.47 8.82 22.00
N ASN A 340 32.53 8.93 22.81
CA ASN A 340 33.29 7.77 23.29
C ASN A 340 32.43 6.80 24.14
N LYS A 341 31.35 7.28 24.77
CA LYS A 341 30.45 6.44 25.57
C LYS A 341 29.58 5.58 24.67
N LEU A 342 29.07 6.13 23.58
CA LEU A 342 28.37 5.36 22.55
C LEU A 342 29.30 4.31 21.94
N LEU A 343 30.53 4.70 21.57
CA LEU A 343 31.51 3.77 21.02
C LEU A 343 31.78 2.59 21.97
N ALA A 344 32.01 2.86 23.25
CA ALA A 344 32.22 1.82 24.25
C ALA A 344 30.98 0.91 24.44
N THR A 345 29.77 1.45 24.28
CA THR A 345 28.52 0.67 24.35
C THR A 345 28.39 -0.28 23.16
N LEU A 346 28.69 0.21 21.96
CA LEU A 346 28.69 -0.59 20.74
C LEU A 346 29.78 -1.67 20.79
N SER A 347 31.01 -1.35 21.21
CA SER A 347 32.11 -2.32 21.32
C SER A 347 31.84 -3.45 22.31
N LYS A 348 30.95 -3.25 23.30
CA LYS A 348 30.48 -4.32 24.19
C LYS A 348 29.44 -5.23 23.52
N SER A 349 28.69 -4.69 22.56
CA SER A 349 27.60 -5.39 21.87
C SER A 349 28.08 -6.10 20.61
N PHE A 350 29.04 -5.50 19.89
CA PHE A 350 29.51 -5.95 18.59
C PHE A 350 31.03 -5.87 18.46
N VAL A 351 31.66 -6.98 18.06
CA VAL A 351 33.13 -7.05 17.96
C VAL A 351 33.68 -6.37 16.71
N ASP A 352 32.83 -6.06 15.73
CA ASP A 352 33.17 -5.36 14.49
C ASP A 352 32.79 -3.86 14.50
N THR A 353 32.71 -3.27 15.70
CA THR A 353 32.40 -1.83 15.87
C THR A 353 33.37 -0.90 15.12
N SER A 354 34.63 -1.32 14.91
CA SER A 354 35.62 -0.57 14.13
C SER A 354 35.23 -0.41 12.66
N ASN A 355 34.38 -1.29 12.12
CA ASN A 355 33.93 -1.25 10.73
C ASN A 355 32.69 -0.37 10.53
N MET A 356 32.15 0.23 11.61
CA MET A 356 31.01 1.13 11.55
C MET A 356 31.45 2.55 11.21
N ASP A 357 30.84 3.14 10.18
CA ASP A 357 31.08 4.55 9.88
C ASP A 357 30.60 5.43 11.02
N PHE A 358 31.27 6.57 11.21
CA PHE A 358 30.94 7.49 12.30
C PHE A 358 29.44 7.84 12.27
N TYR A 359 28.90 8.24 11.11
CA TYR A 359 27.50 8.67 11.00
C TYR A 359 26.46 7.58 11.35
N SER A 360 26.81 6.29 11.25
CA SER A 360 25.85 5.18 11.41
C SER A 360 25.75 4.68 12.85
N ARG A 361 26.76 4.90 13.68
CA ARG A 361 26.84 4.41 15.07
C ARG A 361 25.60 4.71 15.92
N PRO A 362 25.07 5.95 15.95
CA PRO A 362 23.87 6.23 16.76
C PRO A 362 22.64 5.47 16.30
N ALA A 363 22.50 5.28 14.98
CA ALA A 363 21.38 4.56 14.41
C ALA A 363 21.48 3.06 14.68
N ILE A 364 22.68 2.46 14.53
CA ILE A 364 22.95 1.05 14.84
C ILE A 364 22.56 0.76 16.29
N GLU A 365 22.99 1.60 17.22
CA GLU A 365 22.64 1.44 18.64
C GLU A 365 21.12 1.51 18.86
N ALA A 366 20.44 2.49 18.25
CA ALA A 366 19.01 2.67 18.40
C ALA A 366 18.20 1.48 17.86
N VAL A 367 18.53 0.98 16.66
CA VAL A 367 17.80 -0.15 16.06
C VAL A 367 18.07 -1.48 16.77
N SER A 368 19.27 -1.66 17.32
CA SER A 368 19.59 -2.83 18.13
C SER A 368 18.90 -2.79 19.49
N LYS A 369 18.86 -1.63 20.15
CA LYS A 369 18.05 -1.45 21.38
C LYS A 369 16.56 -1.70 21.14
N ALA A 370 16.05 -1.30 19.98
CA ALA A 370 14.66 -1.54 19.59
C ALA A 370 14.38 -3.02 19.21
N LYS A 371 15.42 -3.86 19.07
CA LYS A 371 15.34 -5.25 18.57
C LYS A 371 14.73 -5.32 17.17
N ILE A 372 15.11 -4.39 16.30
CA ILE A 372 14.68 -4.35 14.89
C ILE A 372 15.80 -4.90 13.99
N MET A 373 17.04 -4.54 14.29
CA MET A 373 18.22 -5.10 13.64
C MET A 373 19.20 -5.62 14.69
N GLU A 374 19.43 -6.92 14.65
CA GLU A 374 20.33 -7.62 15.57
C GLU A 374 21.59 -8.07 14.83
N GLY A 375 22.66 -8.28 15.60
CA GLY A 375 23.89 -8.87 15.10
C GLY A 375 23.79 -10.39 15.00
N SER A 376 24.67 -10.98 14.20
CA SER A 376 24.79 -12.43 14.06
C SER A 376 25.86 -12.94 15.01
N ALA A 377 25.60 -14.09 15.64
CA ALA A 377 26.57 -14.73 16.51
C ALA A 377 27.79 -15.20 15.69
N VAL A 378 28.99 -15.02 16.26
CA VAL A 378 30.26 -15.47 15.70
C VAL A 378 31.04 -16.18 16.79
N THR A 379 31.63 -17.32 16.43
CA THR A 379 32.54 -18.07 17.29
C THR A 379 33.96 -17.56 17.10
N VAL A 380 34.52 -16.94 18.15
CA VAL A 380 35.94 -16.59 18.18
C VAL A 380 36.70 -17.72 18.87
N THR A 381 37.75 -18.21 18.21
CA THR A 381 38.63 -19.25 18.76
C THR A 381 39.10 -18.88 20.16
N GLY A 382 38.80 -19.72 21.15
CA GLY A 382 39.16 -19.50 22.55
C GLY A 382 38.07 -18.85 23.42
N GLN A 383 36.94 -18.40 22.87
CA GLN A 383 35.83 -17.88 23.66
C GLN A 383 34.69 -18.90 23.78
N LYS A 384 34.27 -19.18 25.04
CA LYS A 384 33.17 -20.11 25.34
C LYS A 384 31.77 -19.50 25.13
N LYS A 385 31.65 -18.17 25.12
CA LYS A 385 30.38 -17.46 24.88
C LYS A 385 30.36 -16.90 23.45
N PRO A 386 29.23 -16.95 22.74
CA PRO A 386 29.12 -16.33 21.43
C PRO A 386 29.30 -14.82 21.57
N VAL A 387 30.09 -14.24 20.68
CA VAL A 387 30.13 -12.80 20.43
C VAL A 387 29.28 -12.48 19.21
N TYR A 388 28.98 -11.21 18.97
CA TYR A 388 28.10 -10.80 17.88
C TYR A 388 28.82 -9.84 16.94
N ASN A 389 28.56 -9.99 15.64
CA ASN A 389 28.92 -9.02 14.61
C ASN A 389 27.68 -8.31 14.12
N PHE A 390 27.73 -6.99 14.04
CA PHE A 390 26.66 -6.24 13.37
C PHE A 390 26.74 -6.37 11.85
N ASN A 391 27.94 -6.56 11.30
CA ASN A 391 28.29 -6.57 9.88
C ASN A 391 27.83 -5.28 9.15
N PRO A 392 28.32 -4.09 9.54
CA PRO A 392 27.81 -2.81 9.06
C PRO A 392 27.91 -2.63 7.53
N LYS A 393 28.96 -3.18 6.91
CA LYS A 393 29.21 -3.10 5.46
C LYS A 393 28.55 -4.23 4.66
N GLY A 394 28.04 -5.25 5.33
CA GLY A 394 27.33 -6.36 4.69
C GLY A 394 26.12 -5.86 3.89
N LYS A 395 25.90 -6.42 2.71
CA LYS A 395 24.73 -6.14 1.87
C LYS A 395 23.55 -6.96 2.34
N LEU A 396 22.36 -6.37 2.35
CA LEU A 396 21.13 -7.07 2.75
C LEU A 396 20.55 -7.86 1.58
N THR A 397 20.20 -9.13 1.83
CA THR A 397 19.30 -9.84 0.92
C THR A 397 17.86 -9.36 1.11
N ARG A 398 16.97 -9.64 0.15
CA ARG A 398 15.54 -9.28 0.24
C ARG A 398 14.84 -10.00 1.38
N ALA A 399 15.21 -11.24 1.66
CA ALA A 399 14.75 -11.97 2.84
C ALA A 399 15.16 -11.27 4.15
N GLU A 400 16.41 -10.81 4.26
CA GLU A 400 16.89 -10.09 5.45
C GLU A 400 16.20 -8.73 5.61
N ALA A 401 16.07 -7.97 4.52
CA ALA A 401 15.32 -6.71 4.51
C ALA A 401 13.85 -6.93 4.91
N GLY A 402 13.25 -8.04 4.45
CA GLY A 402 11.91 -8.45 4.83
C GLY A 402 11.80 -8.77 6.32
N LYS A 403 12.73 -9.55 6.88
CA LYS A 403 12.76 -9.88 8.31
C LYS A 403 12.85 -8.62 9.18
N ILE A 404 13.73 -7.70 8.80
CA ILE A 404 13.91 -6.42 9.48
C ILE A 404 12.63 -5.58 9.41
N THR A 405 11.96 -5.56 8.25
CA THR A 405 10.71 -4.83 8.06
C THR A 405 9.57 -5.42 8.89
N VAL A 406 9.47 -6.75 8.99
CA VAL A 406 8.51 -7.41 9.89
C VAL A 406 8.77 -7.03 11.34
N ALA A 407 10.03 -7.07 11.80
CA ALA A 407 10.39 -6.68 13.15
C ALA A 407 10.05 -5.21 13.44
N LEU A 408 10.30 -4.32 12.47
CA LEU A 408 9.87 -2.92 12.51
C LEU A 408 8.34 -2.80 12.64
N LEU A 409 7.59 -3.51 11.79
CA LEU A 409 6.13 -3.46 11.77
C LEU A 409 5.50 -4.02 13.05
N GLN A 410 6.10 -5.03 13.68
CA GLN A 410 5.67 -5.55 14.98
C GLN A 410 5.87 -4.55 16.13
N LYS A 411 6.72 -3.52 15.94
CA LYS A 411 6.92 -2.43 16.90
C LYS A 411 6.02 -1.23 16.65
N SER A 412 5.74 -0.92 15.38
CA SER A 412 5.02 0.30 15.00
C SER A 412 3.54 0.08 14.65
N THR A 413 3.13 -1.15 14.36
CA THR A 413 1.78 -1.48 13.86
C THR A 413 1.27 -2.81 14.43
N SER A 414 0.03 -3.16 14.09
CA SER A 414 -0.59 -4.47 14.36
C SER A 414 -0.75 -5.33 13.10
N ILE A 415 -0.10 -4.98 11.99
CA ILE A 415 -0.31 -5.67 10.71
C ILE A 415 0.21 -7.12 10.70
N PHE A 416 1.26 -7.38 11.48
CA PHE A 416 1.76 -8.72 11.77
C PHE A 416 1.70 -8.98 13.26
N PRO A 417 1.28 -10.19 13.70
CA PRO A 417 1.26 -10.53 15.12
C PRO A 417 2.70 -10.62 15.66
N LYS A 418 2.87 -10.42 16.98
CA LYS A 418 4.19 -10.35 17.63
C LYS A 418 5.01 -11.64 17.53
N ASN A 419 4.35 -12.77 17.29
CA ASN A 419 4.97 -14.09 17.11
C ASN A 419 5.15 -14.47 15.63
N PHE A 420 4.85 -13.56 14.69
CA PHE A 420 5.07 -13.79 13.27
C PHE A 420 6.56 -13.86 12.96
N ASN A 421 7.01 -15.00 12.46
CA ASN A 421 8.40 -15.31 12.14
C ASN A 421 8.49 -16.07 10.83
#